data_AF-A0A5P0ZSA4-F1
#
_entry.id   AF-A0A5P0ZSA4-F1
#
_cell.length_a   1.000
_cell.length_b   1.000
_cell.length_c   1.000
_cell.angle_alpha   90.00
_cell.angle_beta   90.00
_cell.angle_gamma   90.00
#
_symmetry.space_group_name_H-M   'P 1'
#
loop_
_entity.id
_entity.type
_entity.pdbx_description
1 polymer ?
#
loop_
_entity_poly.entity_id
_entity_poly.type
_entity_poly.pdbx_seq_one_letter_code
_entity_poly.pdbx_strand_id
1 'polypeptide(L)'
;MIKTKITSLVVIGLILGAGLWLYGNIDDDVMTTKTDSQTTKTVKQAKTDSQTTKAVKQAKSLSQQYQYKEAKSVLSGHKGTTVDHLKKSINKQQSKLVTWDDPTKISHLFYHSLIVDPGKAFSSKQAQGYKDYMATIDEFMPMLNQLYDNGYVLINFKDIISIDKQGKVTFKPVKLPEGKKPLIISQDDVNYYEYMKNSGFADKLVVNKQGDVKNQYTNNGQKKIGDYDMVPIIDTFIKKHPDFSYGGSKGVIAETGYNGVLGYRSSKSQYGDTKKTHREAKKATKVANAMKKEGWQFASHSWGHINMTTASVDDIKKDTALWQKEVQPIVGKTPVLIFPFGADIGSFTNYTNDNAKYTYLKSSGFS
;
A
#
# COMPACT_ATOMS: atom_id res chain seq x y z
N MET A 1 -20.86 29.26 47.00
CA MET A 1 -19.63 29.50 46.21
C MET A 1 -19.85 29.05 44.78
N ILE A 2 -19.98 30.06 43.90
CA ILE A 2 -19.80 30.12 42.44
C ILE A 2 -20.21 28.89 41.60
N LYS A 3 -21.42 28.99 41.02
CA LYS A 3 -21.86 28.25 39.82
C LYS A 3 -21.52 29.09 38.59
N THR A 4 -20.80 28.54 37.62
CA THR A 4 -20.60 29.19 36.31
C THR A 4 -21.28 28.36 35.23
N LYS A 5 -22.37 28.89 34.68
CA LYS A 5 -22.98 28.45 33.42
C LYS A 5 -22.20 29.11 32.27
N ILE A 6 -21.79 28.35 31.27
CA ILE A 6 -21.35 28.89 29.97
C ILE A 6 -22.33 28.37 28.92
N THR A 7 -23.07 29.32 28.36
CA THR A 7 -24.00 29.17 27.24
C THR A 7 -23.23 29.23 25.92
N SER A 8 -23.48 28.27 25.05
CA SER A 8 -23.03 28.25 23.65
C SER A 8 -23.75 29.33 22.84
N LEU A 9 -23.00 30.09 22.03
CA LEU A 9 -23.56 30.91 20.95
C LEU A 9 -23.03 30.41 19.61
N VAL A 10 -23.97 29.97 18.78
CA VAL A 10 -23.81 29.63 17.37
C VAL A 10 -24.01 30.91 16.57
N VAL A 11 -23.10 31.22 15.64
CA VAL A 11 -23.35 32.24 14.61
C VAL A 11 -23.17 31.59 13.24
N ILE A 12 -24.30 31.50 12.54
CA ILE A 12 -24.45 31.18 11.12
C ILE A 12 -24.43 32.52 10.38
N GLY A 13 -23.63 32.62 9.32
CA GLY A 13 -23.63 33.77 8.42
C GLY A 13 -23.51 33.31 6.97
N LEU A 14 -24.66 33.16 6.30
CA LEU A 14 -24.84 33.05 4.86
C LEU A 14 -25.26 34.44 4.35
N ILE A 15 -24.57 35.00 3.35
CA ILE A 15 -25.16 36.03 2.47
C ILE A 15 -24.79 35.70 1.02
N LEU A 16 -25.84 35.37 0.27
CA LEU A 16 -25.95 35.40 -1.18
C LEU A 16 -26.21 36.84 -1.63
N GLY A 17 -25.61 37.25 -2.75
CA GLY A 17 -25.95 38.50 -3.44
C GLY A 17 -25.64 38.36 -4.94
N ALA A 18 -26.69 38.21 -5.74
CA ALA A 18 -26.64 38.20 -7.20
C ALA A 18 -26.60 39.62 -7.77
N GLY A 19 -25.95 39.80 -8.92
CA GLY A 19 -26.00 41.02 -9.72
C GLY A 19 -25.26 40.82 -11.04
N LEU A 20 -26.02 40.72 -12.12
CA LEU A 20 -25.62 40.41 -13.49
C LEU A 20 -25.77 41.70 -14.33
N TRP A 21 -24.95 41.83 -15.39
CA TRP A 21 -24.96 42.80 -16.51
C TRP A 21 -24.00 44.01 -16.47
N LEU A 22 -22.95 43.98 -17.30
CA LEU A 22 -22.94 44.59 -18.65
C LEU A 22 -21.66 44.25 -19.40
N TYR A 23 -21.82 43.88 -20.68
CA TYR A 23 -20.78 43.67 -21.69
C TYR A 23 -20.21 45.03 -22.13
N GLY A 24 -18.89 45.11 -22.33
CA GLY A 24 -18.25 46.27 -22.94
C GLY A 24 -16.76 46.02 -23.18
N ASN A 25 -16.40 45.63 -24.41
CA ASN A 25 -15.03 45.71 -24.92
C ASN A 25 -14.71 47.18 -25.23
N ILE A 26 -13.65 47.73 -24.65
CA ILE A 26 -12.92 48.89 -25.19
C ILE A 26 -11.43 48.64 -24.95
N ASP A 27 -10.69 48.62 -26.05
CA ASP A 27 -9.22 48.64 -26.13
C ASP A 27 -8.66 50.01 -25.69
N ASP A 28 -7.44 49.95 -25.16
CA ASP A 28 -6.41 50.99 -25.07
C ASP A 28 -6.82 52.41 -24.63
N ASP A 29 -6.48 52.77 -23.39
CA ASP A 29 -5.56 53.89 -23.24
C ASP A 29 -4.74 53.86 -21.95
N VAL A 30 -3.49 54.30 -22.09
CA VAL A 30 -2.42 54.29 -21.11
C VAL A 30 -2.73 55.29 -19.99
N MET A 31 -3.09 54.79 -18.81
CA MET A 31 -2.84 55.51 -17.56
C MET A 31 -1.73 54.82 -16.76
N THR A 32 -0.61 55.53 -16.73
CA THR A 32 0.61 55.29 -15.97
C THR A 32 0.34 55.24 -14.46
N THR A 33 -0.10 54.10 -13.94
CA THR A 33 0.13 53.76 -12.53
C THR A 33 1.51 53.14 -12.40
N LYS A 34 2.45 53.88 -11.81
CA LYS A 34 3.71 53.36 -11.26
C LYS A 34 3.39 52.37 -10.14
N THR A 35 2.95 51.16 -10.49
CA THR A 35 2.80 50.03 -9.57
C THR A 35 4.09 49.22 -9.59
N ASP A 36 5.10 49.82 -8.99
CA ASP A 36 5.98 49.17 -8.03
C ASP A 36 6.73 47.88 -8.44
N SER A 37 7.89 48.08 -9.08
CA SER A 37 8.91 47.06 -9.33
C SER A 37 9.40 46.35 -8.06
N GLN A 38 9.28 46.99 -6.88
CA GLN A 38 9.55 46.34 -5.60
C GLN A 38 8.44 45.35 -5.25
N THR A 39 7.16 45.73 -5.35
CA THR A 39 6.04 44.81 -5.09
C THR A 39 6.05 43.60 -6.03
N THR A 40 6.38 43.77 -7.31
CA THR A 40 6.51 42.64 -8.27
C THR A 40 7.71 41.72 -7.97
N LYS A 41 8.85 42.28 -7.51
CA LYS A 41 10.01 41.50 -7.04
C LYS A 41 9.70 40.76 -5.73
N THR A 42 9.05 41.42 -4.77
CA THR A 42 8.66 40.84 -3.48
C THR A 42 7.66 39.69 -3.64
N VAL A 43 6.67 39.82 -4.54
CA VAL A 43 5.72 38.72 -4.83
C VAL A 43 6.39 37.56 -5.58
N LYS A 44 7.32 37.83 -6.52
CA LYS A 44 8.11 36.77 -7.18
C LYS A 44 9.05 36.07 -6.20
N GLN A 45 9.68 36.81 -5.30
CA GLN A 45 10.56 36.28 -4.27
C GLN A 45 9.78 35.44 -3.25
N ALA A 46 8.66 35.94 -2.72
CA ALA A 46 7.80 35.17 -1.80
C ALA A 46 7.24 33.88 -2.44
N LYS A 47 6.87 33.91 -3.72
CA LYS A 47 6.47 32.70 -4.47
C LYS A 47 7.64 31.73 -4.65
N THR A 48 8.84 32.24 -4.94
CA THR A 48 10.07 31.43 -5.09
C THR A 48 10.50 30.81 -3.76
N ASP A 49 10.37 31.55 -2.66
CA ASP A 49 10.66 31.07 -1.30
C ASP A 49 9.66 30.00 -0.85
N SER A 50 8.37 30.18 -1.18
CA SER A 50 7.32 29.17 -0.96
C SER A 50 7.56 27.89 -1.76
N GLN A 51 7.93 28.00 -3.04
CA GLN A 51 8.26 26.86 -3.89
C GLN A 51 9.52 26.14 -3.42
N THR A 52 10.58 26.87 -3.06
CA THR A 52 11.82 26.30 -2.53
C THR A 52 11.58 25.58 -1.21
N THR A 53 10.75 26.13 -0.33
CA THR A 53 10.35 25.48 0.93
C THR A 53 9.64 24.15 0.67
N LYS A 54 8.71 24.11 -0.30
CA LYS A 54 8.02 22.88 -0.71
C LYS A 54 9.00 21.84 -1.27
N ALA A 55 9.91 22.26 -2.16
CA ALA A 55 10.94 21.40 -2.73
C ALA A 55 11.86 20.81 -1.67
N VAL A 56 12.31 21.62 -0.70
CA VAL A 56 13.13 21.15 0.43
C VAL A 56 12.37 20.12 1.28
N LYS A 57 11.09 20.37 1.59
CA LYS A 57 10.26 19.43 2.36
C LYS A 57 10.09 18.10 1.62
N GLN A 58 9.79 18.15 0.33
CA GLN A 58 9.64 16.96 -0.51
C GLN A 58 10.96 16.19 -0.62
N ALA A 59 12.08 16.86 -0.87
CA ALA A 59 13.39 16.22 -0.96
C ALA A 59 13.82 15.56 0.36
N LYS A 60 13.50 16.16 1.51
CA LYS A 60 13.70 15.53 2.84
C LYS A 60 12.90 14.23 2.96
N SER A 61 11.61 14.26 2.62
CA SER A 61 10.74 13.08 2.65
C SER A 61 11.25 11.97 1.74
N LEU A 62 11.65 12.31 0.51
CA LEU A 62 12.23 11.36 -0.45
C LEU A 62 13.52 10.74 0.09
N SER A 63 14.39 11.56 0.69
CA SER A 63 15.67 11.10 1.25
C SER A 63 15.50 10.17 2.44
N GLN A 64 14.47 10.39 3.28
CA GLN A 64 14.12 9.48 4.39
C GLN A 64 13.71 8.09 3.88
N GLN A 65 13.16 8.01 2.67
CA GLN A 65 12.78 6.75 2.00
C GLN A 65 13.81 6.29 0.97
N TYR A 66 15.07 6.74 1.09
CA TYR A 66 16.19 6.33 0.25
C TYR A 66 16.08 6.72 -1.25
N GLN A 67 15.13 7.59 -1.61
CA GLN A 67 14.93 8.11 -2.98
C GLN A 67 15.85 9.30 -3.26
N TYR A 68 17.16 9.08 -3.15
CA TYR A 68 18.17 10.14 -3.21
C TYR A 68 18.29 10.81 -4.59
N LYS A 69 18.03 10.06 -5.67
CA LYS A 69 18.08 10.61 -7.04
C LYS A 69 16.92 11.57 -7.27
N GLU A 70 15.73 11.16 -6.88
CA GLU A 70 14.48 11.91 -6.96
C GLU A 70 14.57 13.14 -6.05
N ALA A 71 15.10 12.98 -4.82
CA ALA A 71 15.32 14.10 -3.91
C ALA A 71 16.25 15.17 -4.52
N LYS A 72 17.34 14.76 -5.18
CA LYS A 72 18.24 15.70 -5.87
C LYS A 72 17.57 16.34 -7.08
N SER A 73 16.75 15.60 -7.82
CA SER A 73 15.98 16.11 -8.95
C SER A 73 15.00 17.21 -8.51
N VAL A 74 14.27 17.00 -7.41
CA VAL A 74 13.37 18.02 -6.84
C VAL A 74 14.11 19.29 -6.41
N LEU A 75 15.38 19.18 -6.00
CA LEU A 75 16.21 20.34 -5.64
C LEU A 75 16.94 20.96 -6.84
N SER A 76 16.80 20.40 -8.05
CA SER A 76 17.39 20.98 -9.26
C SER A 76 16.64 22.27 -9.62
N GLY A 77 17.37 23.36 -9.86
CA GLY A 77 16.78 24.69 -10.09
C GLY A 77 16.53 25.53 -8.83
N HIS A 78 16.57 24.94 -7.64
CA HIS A 78 16.50 25.69 -6.37
C HIS A 78 17.91 26.04 -5.84
N LYS A 79 18.06 27.22 -5.25
CA LYS A 79 19.30 27.75 -4.67
C LYS A 79 19.08 28.19 -3.22
N GLY A 80 20.17 28.32 -2.47
CA GLY A 80 20.17 28.82 -1.09
C GLY A 80 20.83 27.85 -0.13
N THR A 81 21.27 28.37 1.01
CA THR A 81 22.06 27.63 2.01
C THR A 81 21.38 26.32 2.44
N THR A 82 20.08 26.34 2.72
CA THR A 82 19.30 25.14 3.08
C THR A 82 19.31 24.07 1.99
N VAL A 83 19.21 24.48 0.72
CA VAL A 83 19.25 23.55 -0.43
C VAL A 83 20.64 22.94 -0.56
N ASP A 84 21.69 23.74 -0.43
CA ASP A 84 23.07 23.28 -0.56
C ASP A 84 23.45 22.33 0.58
N HIS A 85 23.05 22.63 1.82
CA HIS A 85 23.21 21.73 2.96
C HIS A 85 22.49 20.40 2.74
N LEU A 86 21.25 20.43 2.24
CA LEU A 86 20.49 19.20 1.98
C LEU A 86 21.13 18.37 0.86
N LYS A 87 21.56 19.00 -0.25
CA LYS A 87 22.30 18.32 -1.33
C LYS A 87 23.58 17.66 -0.82
N LYS A 88 24.35 18.36 0.03
CA LYS A 88 25.56 17.82 0.66
C LYS A 88 25.25 16.63 1.56
N SER A 89 24.19 16.70 2.36
CA SER A 89 23.72 15.60 3.20
C SER A 89 23.34 14.38 2.37
N ILE A 90 22.53 14.57 1.32
CA ILE A 90 22.10 13.50 0.42
C ILE A 90 23.31 12.82 -0.25
N ASN A 91 24.27 13.61 -0.75
CA ASN A 91 25.47 13.04 -1.36
C ASN A 91 26.31 12.23 -0.37
N LYS A 92 26.44 12.70 0.88
CA LYS A 92 27.14 11.96 1.95
C LYS A 92 26.43 10.66 2.32
N GLN A 93 25.09 10.64 2.33
CA GLN A 93 24.33 9.42 2.57
C GLN A 93 24.47 8.45 1.39
N GLN A 94 24.37 8.94 0.15
CA GLN A 94 24.47 8.13 -1.05
C GLN A 94 25.85 7.49 -1.23
N SER A 95 26.93 8.15 -0.78
CA SER A 95 28.29 7.59 -0.86
C SER A 95 28.55 6.44 0.12
N LYS A 96 27.63 6.19 1.07
CA LYS A 96 27.74 5.14 2.11
C LYS A 96 26.77 3.98 1.90
N LEU A 97 26.18 3.88 0.70
CA LEU A 97 25.22 2.82 0.42
C LEU A 97 25.94 1.50 0.13
N VAL A 98 25.43 0.45 0.74
CA VAL A 98 25.77 -0.94 0.46
C VAL A 98 24.79 -1.47 -0.59
N THR A 99 25.32 -2.23 -1.55
CA THR A 99 24.50 -2.86 -2.59
C THR A 99 24.07 -4.24 -2.10
N TRP A 100 22.77 -4.51 -2.21
CA TRP A 100 22.16 -5.83 -2.01
C TRP A 100 21.89 -6.43 -3.39
N ASP A 101 22.83 -7.21 -3.90
CA ASP A 101 22.83 -7.82 -5.24
C ASP A 101 22.56 -9.34 -5.25
N ASP A 102 22.50 -9.97 -4.07
CA ASP A 102 22.19 -11.39 -3.89
C ASP A 102 20.76 -11.58 -3.33
N PRO A 103 19.80 -12.10 -4.13
CA PRO A 103 18.43 -12.33 -3.67
C PRO A 103 18.34 -13.32 -2.49
N THR A 104 19.30 -14.23 -2.33
CA THR A 104 19.29 -15.23 -1.24
C THR A 104 19.53 -14.61 0.14
N LYS A 105 19.96 -13.34 0.19
CA LYS A 105 20.15 -12.59 1.44
C LYS A 105 18.94 -11.74 1.83
N ILE A 106 17.89 -11.74 1.01
CA ILE A 106 16.66 -10.99 1.27
C ILE A 106 15.68 -11.90 2.00
N SER A 107 15.33 -11.54 3.24
CA SER A 107 14.31 -12.27 3.99
C SER A 107 12.91 -11.97 3.48
N HIS A 108 12.03 -12.97 3.52
CA HIS A 108 10.60 -12.83 3.29
C HIS A 108 9.85 -13.38 4.51
N LEU A 109 9.13 -12.51 5.22
CA LEU A 109 8.24 -12.88 6.31
C LEU A 109 6.79 -12.84 5.83
N PHE A 110 5.97 -13.80 6.21
CA PHE A 110 4.55 -13.79 5.89
C PHE A 110 3.70 -13.94 7.15
N TYR A 111 2.50 -13.37 7.08
CA TYR A 111 1.46 -13.48 8.11
C TYR A 111 0.13 -13.80 7.43
N HIS A 112 -0.82 -14.31 8.18
CA HIS A 112 -2.23 -14.26 7.78
C HIS A 112 -2.89 -12.99 8.37
N SER A 113 -4.21 -12.87 8.23
CA SER A 113 -4.99 -11.84 8.95
C SER A 113 -4.70 -11.90 10.46
N LEU A 114 -4.44 -10.74 11.08
CA LEU A 114 -4.12 -10.67 12.51
C LEU A 114 -5.37 -10.85 13.38
N ILE A 115 -5.20 -11.51 14.52
CA ILE A 115 -6.25 -11.64 15.53
C ILE A 115 -6.38 -10.34 16.32
N VAL A 116 -7.57 -9.73 16.28
CA VAL A 116 -7.96 -8.54 17.04
C VAL A 116 -8.42 -8.90 18.46
N ASP A 117 -9.15 -10.01 18.60
CA ASP A 117 -9.72 -10.46 19.87
C ASP A 117 -9.36 -11.94 20.10
N PRO A 118 -8.27 -12.20 20.85
CA PRO A 118 -7.81 -13.56 21.14
C PRO A 118 -8.84 -14.41 21.88
N GLY A 119 -9.65 -13.80 22.75
CA GLY A 119 -10.69 -14.50 23.50
C GLY A 119 -11.74 -15.10 22.58
N LYS A 120 -12.15 -14.37 21.55
CA LYS A 120 -13.05 -14.89 20.51
C LYS A 120 -12.38 -15.90 19.59
N ALA A 121 -11.17 -15.61 19.13
CA ALA A 121 -10.47 -16.48 18.19
C ALA A 121 -10.23 -17.86 18.81
N PHE A 122 -9.67 -17.91 20.02
CA PHE A 122 -9.29 -19.15 20.68
C PHE A 122 -10.44 -19.90 21.36
N SER A 123 -11.65 -19.33 21.33
CA SER A 123 -12.89 -20.00 21.73
C SER A 123 -13.78 -20.39 20.54
N SER A 124 -13.34 -20.09 19.30
CA SER A 124 -14.09 -20.42 18.09
C SER A 124 -13.92 -21.89 17.67
N LYS A 125 -14.71 -22.33 16.68
CA LYS A 125 -14.58 -23.68 16.11
C LYS A 125 -13.22 -23.92 15.44
N GLN A 126 -12.54 -22.86 14.99
CA GLN A 126 -11.25 -22.89 14.31
C GLN A 126 -10.07 -22.57 15.24
N ALA A 127 -10.30 -22.53 16.56
CA ALA A 127 -9.32 -22.09 17.55
C ALA A 127 -7.94 -22.75 17.41
N GLN A 128 -7.88 -24.05 17.14
CA GLN A 128 -6.59 -24.74 16.98
C GLN A 128 -5.82 -24.21 15.75
N GLY A 129 -6.46 -24.14 14.59
CA GLY A 129 -5.83 -23.57 13.39
C GLY A 129 -5.42 -22.11 13.57
N TYR A 130 -6.17 -21.33 14.36
CA TYR A 130 -5.77 -19.97 14.69
C TYR A 130 -4.52 -19.91 15.59
N LYS A 131 -4.37 -20.84 16.55
CA LYS A 131 -3.13 -20.94 17.35
C LYS A 131 -1.92 -21.35 16.51
N ASP A 132 -2.14 -22.19 15.51
CA ASP A 132 -1.05 -22.73 14.69
C ASP A 132 -0.57 -21.74 13.61
N TYR A 133 -1.48 -20.90 13.07
CA TYR A 133 -1.20 -20.13 11.85
C TYR A 133 -1.41 -18.62 11.93
N MET A 134 -1.98 -18.08 13.02
CA MET A 134 -2.35 -16.67 13.13
C MET A 134 -1.64 -15.99 14.28
N ALA A 135 -1.07 -14.81 14.04
CA ALA A 135 -0.55 -13.94 15.09
C ALA A 135 -1.65 -12.99 15.58
N THR A 136 -1.57 -12.60 16.85
CA THR A 136 -2.37 -11.50 17.40
C THR A 136 -1.75 -10.14 17.07
N ILE A 137 -2.55 -9.07 17.10
CA ILE A 137 -2.02 -7.71 16.97
C ILE A 137 -0.99 -7.41 18.08
N ASP A 138 -1.22 -7.91 19.29
CA ASP A 138 -0.35 -7.68 20.45
C ASP A 138 1.01 -8.39 20.32
N GLU A 139 1.09 -9.48 19.55
CA GLU A 139 2.36 -10.14 19.18
C GLU A 139 3.02 -9.44 17.98
N PHE A 140 2.23 -9.07 16.97
CA PHE A 140 2.73 -8.45 15.75
C PHE A 140 3.39 -7.09 16.00
N MET A 141 2.81 -6.26 16.87
CA MET A 141 3.33 -4.91 17.13
C MET A 141 4.77 -4.90 17.69
N PRO A 142 5.11 -5.69 18.73
CA PRO A 142 6.48 -5.89 19.17
C PRO A 142 7.40 -6.46 18.09
N MET A 143 6.94 -7.43 17.28
CA MET A 143 7.72 -7.98 16.17
C MET A 143 8.06 -6.89 15.14
N LEU A 144 7.10 -6.04 14.78
CA LEU A 144 7.30 -4.92 13.86
C LEU A 144 8.34 -3.91 14.40
N ASN A 145 8.28 -3.58 15.69
CA ASN A 145 9.29 -2.73 16.34
C ASN A 145 10.67 -3.39 16.27
N GLN A 146 10.79 -4.68 16.59
CA GLN A 146 12.07 -5.39 16.52
C GLN A 146 12.64 -5.40 15.11
N LEU A 147 11.80 -5.56 14.07
CA LEU A 147 12.25 -5.45 12.68
C LEU A 147 12.85 -4.07 12.40
N TYR A 148 12.17 -3.00 12.83
CA TYR A 148 12.68 -1.64 12.66
C TYR A 148 14.00 -1.39 13.42
N ASP A 149 14.04 -1.75 14.70
CA ASP A 149 15.20 -1.54 15.58
C ASP A 149 16.43 -2.33 15.09
N ASN A 150 16.22 -3.51 14.51
CA ASN A 150 17.27 -4.33 13.91
C ASN A 150 17.63 -3.93 12.47
N GLY A 151 17.17 -2.75 12.01
CA GLY A 151 17.59 -2.15 10.75
C GLY A 151 16.93 -2.72 9.51
N TYR A 152 15.82 -3.47 9.62
CA TYR A 152 15.10 -3.91 8.42
C TYR A 152 14.41 -2.74 7.73
N VAL A 153 14.26 -2.84 6.41
CA VAL A 153 13.60 -1.87 5.54
C VAL A 153 12.69 -2.63 4.59
N LEU A 154 11.41 -2.27 4.57
CA LEU A 154 10.44 -2.86 3.67
C LEU A 154 10.75 -2.51 2.22
N ILE A 155 10.85 -3.56 1.42
CA ILE A 155 10.90 -3.54 -0.03
C ILE A 155 9.76 -4.41 -0.58
N ASN A 156 9.45 -4.24 -1.85
CA ASN A 156 8.54 -5.08 -2.60
C ASN A 156 9.28 -5.87 -3.68
N PHE A 157 8.65 -6.92 -4.23
CA PHE A 157 9.21 -7.66 -5.36
C PHE A 157 9.56 -6.74 -6.54
N LYS A 158 8.69 -5.76 -6.84
CA LYS A 158 8.92 -4.76 -7.92
C LYS A 158 10.21 -3.93 -7.75
N ASP A 159 10.75 -3.84 -6.54
CA ASP A 159 11.97 -3.08 -6.27
C ASP A 159 13.23 -3.88 -6.66
N ILE A 160 13.11 -5.21 -6.63
CA ILE A 160 14.20 -6.17 -6.81
C ILE A 160 14.09 -7.02 -8.07
N ILE A 161 12.98 -6.95 -8.80
CA ILE A 161 12.79 -7.66 -10.07
C ILE A 161 12.43 -6.70 -11.20
N SER A 162 12.90 -7.01 -12.39
CA SER A 162 12.42 -6.44 -13.65
C SER A 162 11.91 -7.57 -14.54
N ILE A 163 10.77 -7.36 -15.18
CA ILE A 163 10.15 -8.32 -16.08
C ILE A 163 10.15 -7.69 -17.48
N ASP A 164 10.79 -8.34 -18.44
CA ASP A 164 10.80 -7.86 -19.83
C ASP A 164 9.50 -8.20 -20.58
N LYS A 165 9.40 -7.80 -21.85
CA LYS A 165 8.21 -8.04 -22.68
C LYS A 165 7.94 -9.54 -22.91
N GLN A 166 8.96 -10.38 -22.74
CA GLN A 166 8.91 -11.83 -22.92
C GLN A 166 8.65 -12.56 -21.59
N GLY A 167 8.45 -11.83 -20.48
CA GLY A 167 8.21 -12.43 -19.16
C GLY A 167 9.49 -12.98 -18.51
N LYS A 168 10.68 -12.57 -18.96
CA LYS A 168 11.93 -12.94 -18.29
C LYS A 168 12.13 -12.06 -17.06
N VAL A 169 12.24 -12.70 -15.90
CA VAL A 169 12.59 -12.06 -14.64
C VAL A 169 14.10 -11.85 -14.56
N THR A 170 14.52 -10.62 -14.26
CA THR A 170 15.91 -10.28 -13.96
C THR A 170 15.97 -9.61 -12.59
N PHE A 171 16.91 -10.05 -11.76
CA PHE A 171 17.13 -9.43 -10.47
C PHE A 171 17.77 -8.04 -10.62
N LYS A 172 17.30 -7.09 -9.81
CA LYS A 172 17.78 -5.72 -9.75
C LYS A 172 18.26 -5.42 -8.33
N PRO A 173 19.53 -5.03 -8.15
CA PRO A 173 20.04 -4.70 -6.82
C PRO A 173 19.36 -3.49 -6.17
N VAL A 174 19.23 -3.54 -4.85
CA VAL A 174 18.78 -2.42 -4.01
C VAL A 174 19.98 -1.82 -3.28
N LYS A 175 19.95 -0.52 -3.03
CA LYS A 175 21.02 0.18 -2.30
C LYS A 175 20.47 0.76 -1.01
N LEU A 176 21.02 0.33 0.12
CA LEU A 176 20.61 0.78 1.45
C LEU A 176 21.84 1.28 2.22
N PRO A 177 21.69 2.18 3.20
CA PRO A 177 22.79 2.54 4.09
C PRO A 177 23.35 1.31 4.81
N GLU A 178 24.63 1.38 5.18
CA GLU A 178 25.24 0.40 6.05
C GLU A 178 24.40 0.15 7.32
N GLY A 179 24.24 -1.13 7.70
CA GLY A 179 23.39 -1.57 8.81
C GLY A 179 21.91 -1.75 8.46
N LYS A 180 21.43 -1.26 7.31
CA LYS A 180 20.05 -1.49 6.85
C LYS A 180 19.94 -2.73 5.96
N LYS A 181 18.89 -3.53 6.18
CA LYS A 181 18.64 -4.82 5.51
C LYS A 181 17.29 -4.82 4.78
N PRO A 182 17.20 -5.25 3.51
CA PRO A 182 15.92 -5.36 2.82
C PRO A 182 15.08 -6.49 3.41
N LEU A 183 13.77 -6.27 3.49
CA LEU A 183 12.78 -7.24 3.96
C LEU A 183 11.54 -7.17 3.07
N ILE A 184 11.07 -8.33 2.60
CA ILE A 184 9.73 -8.44 2.04
C ILE A 184 8.81 -8.95 3.16
N ILE A 185 7.66 -8.30 3.33
CA ILE A 185 6.59 -8.80 4.18
C ILE A 185 5.36 -9.07 3.32
N SER A 186 4.76 -10.25 3.45
CA SER A 186 3.46 -10.54 2.83
C SER A 186 2.39 -10.82 3.85
N GLN A 187 1.15 -10.60 3.44
CA GLN A 187 -0.02 -11.08 4.14
C GLN A 187 -0.90 -11.89 3.21
N ASP A 188 -1.19 -13.10 3.64
CA ASP A 188 -1.98 -14.07 2.89
C ASP A 188 -3.44 -14.01 3.39
N ASP A 189 -4.39 -14.24 2.49
CA ASP A 189 -5.81 -14.42 2.80
C ASP A 189 -6.53 -13.21 3.45
N VAL A 190 -6.29 -12.00 2.94
CA VAL A 190 -6.95 -10.75 3.40
C VAL A 190 -8.42 -10.63 2.95
N ASN A 191 -9.06 -11.78 2.73
CA ASN A 191 -10.45 -11.93 2.30
C ASN A 191 -11.44 -11.83 3.47
N TYR A 192 -10.94 -11.92 4.72
CA TYR A 192 -11.73 -11.96 5.95
C TYR A 192 -12.91 -12.93 5.81
N TYR A 193 -12.60 -14.20 5.65
CA TYR A 193 -13.55 -15.21 5.18
C TYR A 193 -14.81 -15.28 6.01
N GLU A 194 -15.90 -15.79 5.42
CA GLU A 194 -17.18 -15.88 6.12
C GLU A 194 -17.10 -16.74 7.41
N TYR A 195 -16.22 -17.75 7.43
CA TYR A 195 -15.97 -18.57 8.62
C TYR A 195 -15.25 -17.82 9.75
N MET A 196 -14.56 -16.71 9.44
CA MET A 196 -13.88 -15.86 10.44
C MET A 196 -14.84 -14.86 11.11
N LYS A 197 -16.08 -14.78 10.63
CA LYS A 197 -17.09 -13.86 11.18
C LYS A 197 -17.32 -14.16 12.66
N ASN A 198 -17.21 -13.14 13.49
CA ASN A 198 -17.29 -13.21 14.96
C ASN A 198 -16.16 -14.00 15.64
N SER A 199 -15.13 -14.42 14.90
CA SER A 199 -13.97 -15.17 15.43
C SER A 199 -12.81 -14.26 15.84
N GLY A 200 -13.06 -12.97 16.07
CA GLY A 200 -12.03 -12.03 16.57
C GLY A 200 -11.11 -11.44 15.51
N PHE A 201 -11.49 -11.46 14.22
CA PHE A 201 -10.76 -10.81 13.12
C PHE A 201 -11.50 -9.55 12.64
N ALA A 202 -10.79 -8.70 11.88
CA ALA A 202 -11.43 -7.62 11.12
C ALA A 202 -12.44 -8.16 10.09
N ASP A 203 -13.38 -7.32 9.67
CA ASP A 203 -14.41 -7.70 8.68
C ASP A 203 -13.94 -7.49 7.24
N LYS A 204 -13.20 -6.40 7.01
CA LYS A 204 -12.76 -5.91 5.69
C LYS A 204 -11.84 -4.70 5.82
N LEU A 205 -11.15 -4.39 4.72
CA LEU A 205 -10.49 -3.10 4.53
C LEU A 205 -11.47 -2.07 3.95
N VAL A 206 -11.31 -0.81 4.32
CA VAL A 206 -12.13 0.34 3.88
C VAL A 206 -11.25 1.57 3.70
N VAL A 207 -11.70 2.52 2.87
CA VAL A 207 -11.08 3.86 2.81
C VAL A 207 -11.87 4.79 3.72
N ASN A 208 -11.20 5.40 4.70
CA ASN A 208 -11.83 6.35 5.63
C ASN A 208 -12.07 7.72 4.97
N LYS A 209 -12.63 8.68 5.72
CA LYS A 209 -12.94 10.04 5.20
C LYS A 209 -11.69 10.83 4.81
N GLN A 210 -10.55 10.52 5.41
CA GLN A 210 -9.26 11.15 5.16
C GLN A 210 -8.53 10.54 3.95
N GLY A 211 -9.05 9.45 3.39
CA GLY A 211 -8.44 8.73 2.28
C GLY A 211 -7.48 7.61 2.71
N ASP A 212 -7.29 7.39 4.01
CA ASP A 212 -6.45 6.30 4.52
C ASP A 212 -7.18 4.96 4.41
N VAL A 213 -6.42 3.90 4.12
CA VAL A 213 -6.90 2.53 4.23
C VAL A 213 -6.91 2.12 5.71
N LYS A 214 -8.04 1.61 6.18
CA LYS A 214 -8.29 1.15 7.57
C LYS A 214 -9.09 -0.14 7.54
N ASN A 215 -9.14 -0.85 8.66
CA ASN A 215 -10.07 -1.97 8.81
C ASN A 215 -11.40 -1.49 9.37
N GLN A 216 -12.48 -2.15 8.95
CA GLN A 216 -13.71 -2.23 9.73
C GLN A 216 -13.65 -3.46 10.63
N TYR A 217 -13.94 -3.32 11.91
CA TYR A 217 -14.08 -4.41 12.86
C TYR A 217 -15.43 -4.32 13.54
N THR A 218 -16.18 -5.43 13.57
CA THR A 218 -17.48 -5.50 14.25
C THR A 218 -17.35 -6.28 15.56
N ASN A 219 -17.64 -5.62 16.68
CA ASN A 219 -17.69 -6.26 17.99
C ASN A 219 -19.05 -5.97 18.65
N ASN A 220 -19.78 -7.03 19.05
CA ASN A 220 -21.09 -6.92 19.69
C ASN A 220 -22.07 -6.01 18.92
N GLY A 221 -22.09 -6.17 17.58
CA GLY A 221 -22.92 -5.38 16.66
C GLY A 221 -22.42 -3.97 16.37
N GLN A 222 -21.41 -3.47 17.10
CA GLN A 222 -20.83 -2.15 16.88
C GLN A 222 -19.69 -2.23 15.87
N LYS A 223 -19.75 -1.36 14.86
CA LYS A 223 -18.69 -1.21 13.86
C LYS A 223 -17.69 -0.15 14.29
N LYS A 224 -16.41 -0.50 14.28
CA LYS A 224 -15.30 0.41 14.52
C LYS A 224 -14.39 0.46 13.30
N ILE A 225 -13.86 1.64 13.00
CA ILE A 225 -12.85 1.83 11.96
C ILE A 225 -11.51 2.09 12.63
N GLY A 226 -10.46 1.35 12.26
CA GLY A 226 -9.17 1.45 12.93
C GLY A 226 -8.12 0.50 12.37
N ASP A 227 -7.03 0.35 13.11
CA ASP A 227 -5.86 -0.43 12.73
C ASP A 227 -6.00 -1.82 13.34
N TYR A 228 -6.83 -2.66 12.68
CA TYR A 228 -7.22 -3.98 13.17
C TYR A 228 -6.62 -5.12 12.35
N ASP A 229 -5.59 -4.82 11.55
CA ASP A 229 -4.83 -5.79 10.76
C ASP A 229 -3.54 -5.16 10.22
N MET A 230 -2.69 -5.95 9.59
CA MET A 230 -1.35 -5.58 9.14
C MET A 230 -1.34 -4.33 8.23
N VAL A 231 -2.30 -4.20 7.31
CA VAL A 231 -2.33 -3.11 6.32
C VAL A 231 -2.31 -1.72 6.98
N PRO A 232 -3.34 -1.32 7.76
CA PRO A 232 -3.32 -0.02 8.40
C PRO A 232 -2.27 0.11 9.50
N ILE A 233 -1.87 -0.98 10.15
CA ILE A 233 -0.80 -0.95 11.16
C ILE A 233 0.52 -0.51 10.51
N ILE A 234 0.93 -1.16 9.41
CA ILE A 234 2.16 -0.82 8.69
C ILE A 234 2.08 0.58 8.09
N ASP A 235 0.91 1.00 7.58
CA ASP A 235 0.72 2.37 7.09
C ASP A 235 0.93 3.41 8.19
N THR A 236 0.34 3.21 9.37
CA THR A 236 0.53 4.07 10.54
C THR A 236 1.99 4.04 11.02
N PHE A 237 2.63 2.87 11.02
CA PHE A 237 4.02 2.71 11.45
C PHE A 237 4.98 3.51 10.55
N ILE A 238 4.88 3.36 9.23
CA ILE A 238 5.74 4.08 8.27
C ILE A 238 5.49 5.59 8.28
N LYS A 239 4.27 6.05 8.57
CA LYS A 239 4.01 7.49 8.76
C LYS A 239 4.87 8.08 9.90
N LYS A 240 5.18 7.29 10.92
CA LYS A 240 6.07 7.67 12.04
C LYS A 240 7.54 7.38 11.74
N HIS A 241 7.81 6.31 10.99
CA HIS A 241 9.14 5.78 10.67
C HIS A 241 9.33 5.69 9.14
N PRO A 242 9.47 6.84 8.43
CA PRO A 242 9.55 6.83 6.97
C PRO A 242 10.78 6.06 6.44
N ASP A 243 11.84 5.92 7.24
CA ASP A 243 13.04 5.14 6.91
C ASP A 243 12.86 3.62 7.03
N PHE A 244 11.71 3.15 7.51
CA PHE A 244 11.35 1.74 7.44
C PHE A 244 10.90 1.29 6.04
N SER A 245 10.79 2.21 5.08
CA SER A 245 10.21 1.95 3.76
C SER A 245 11.14 2.41 2.64
N TYR A 246 11.47 1.49 1.73
CA TYR A 246 12.24 1.80 0.53
C TYR A 246 11.34 2.37 -0.55
N GLY A 247 11.52 3.65 -0.89
CA GLY A 247 10.72 4.29 -1.94
C GLY A 247 9.22 4.38 -1.65
N GLY A 248 8.80 4.23 -0.39
CA GLY A 248 7.39 4.14 -0.03
C GLY A 248 6.79 2.73 -0.16
N SER A 249 7.59 1.71 -0.48
CA SER A 249 7.12 0.32 -0.50
C SER A 249 6.56 -0.14 0.84
N LYS A 250 5.43 -0.83 0.78
CA LYS A 250 4.74 -1.49 1.90
C LYS A 250 4.92 -3.01 1.77
N GLY A 251 3.96 -3.79 2.30
CA GLY A 251 3.92 -5.23 2.09
C GLY A 251 3.25 -5.66 0.78
N VAL A 252 3.22 -6.97 0.61
CA VAL A 252 2.56 -7.69 -0.50
C VAL A 252 1.31 -8.37 0.03
N ILE A 253 0.16 -8.19 -0.62
CA ILE A 253 -1.08 -8.90 -0.27
C ILE A 253 -1.24 -10.08 -1.22
N ALA A 254 -1.13 -11.31 -0.70
CA ALA A 254 -1.44 -12.53 -1.43
C ALA A 254 -2.95 -12.79 -1.29
N GLU A 255 -3.71 -12.36 -2.29
CA GLU A 255 -5.16 -12.38 -2.25
C GLU A 255 -5.71 -13.69 -2.85
N THR A 256 -6.83 -14.18 -2.30
CA THR A 256 -7.64 -15.25 -2.94
C THR A 256 -8.92 -14.68 -3.56
N GLY A 257 -9.69 -15.49 -4.28
CA GLY A 257 -10.88 -15.03 -5.01
C GLY A 257 -12.22 -15.61 -4.57
N TYR A 258 -12.27 -16.82 -4.01
CA TYR A 258 -13.51 -17.57 -3.82
C TYR A 258 -14.52 -16.92 -2.86
N ASN A 259 -14.06 -16.04 -1.97
CA ASN A 259 -14.93 -15.28 -1.05
C ASN A 259 -15.00 -13.78 -1.39
N GLY A 260 -14.54 -13.41 -2.59
CA GLY A 260 -14.33 -12.05 -3.02
C GLY A 260 -12.97 -11.52 -2.57
N VAL A 261 -12.79 -10.21 -2.44
CA VAL A 261 -11.46 -9.56 -2.29
C VAL A 261 -11.49 -8.54 -1.16
N LEU A 262 -10.46 -8.50 -0.30
CA LEU A 262 -10.29 -7.49 0.78
C LEU A 262 -11.47 -7.42 1.78
N GLY A 263 -12.22 -8.52 1.95
CA GLY A 263 -13.43 -8.59 2.79
C GLY A 263 -14.74 -8.18 2.09
N TYR A 264 -14.71 -7.92 0.79
CA TYR A 264 -15.90 -7.65 -0.02
C TYR A 264 -16.32 -8.91 -0.76
N ARG A 265 -17.61 -9.27 -0.68
CA ARG A 265 -18.18 -10.47 -1.31
C ARG A 265 -18.40 -10.26 -2.81
N SER A 266 -17.30 -10.18 -3.55
CA SER A 266 -17.24 -9.83 -4.98
C SER A 266 -17.20 -11.03 -5.92
N SER A 267 -16.99 -12.25 -5.43
CA SER A 267 -16.93 -13.44 -6.29
C SER A 267 -18.28 -13.71 -6.95
N LYS A 268 -18.29 -13.79 -8.28
CA LYS A 268 -19.51 -14.10 -9.04
C LYS A 268 -19.74 -15.59 -9.09
N SER A 269 -18.67 -16.39 -9.17
CA SER A 269 -18.74 -17.84 -9.08
C SER A 269 -19.33 -18.32 -7.76
N GLN A 270 -19.04 -17.66 -6.64
CA GLN A 270 -19.58 -18.04 -5.33
C GLN A 270 -20.96 -17.43 -5.03
N TYR A 271 -21.19 -16.16 -5.38
CA TYR A 271 -22.39 -15.42 -4.93
C TYR A 271 -23.34 -15.01 -6.08
N GLY A 272 -23.08 -15.46 -7.29
CA GLY A 272 -23.83 -15.12 -8.51
C GLY A 272 -23.44 -13.78 -9.13
N ASP A 273 -23.66 -13.63 -10.44
CA ASP A 273 -23.42 -12.37 -11.15
C ASP A 273 -24.60 -11.41 -10.96
N THR A 274 -24.56 -10.62 -9.89
CA THR A 274 -25.69 -9.80 -9.42
C THR A 274 -25.29 -8.34 -9.23
N LYS A 275 -26.27 -7.44 -9.16
CA LYS A 275 -26.03 -6.03 -8.79
C LYS A 275 -25.29 -5.91 -7.45
N LYS A 276 -25.46 -6.86 -6.52
CA LYS A 276 -24.77 -6.86 -5.23
C LYS A 276 -23.27 -7.17 -5.41
N THR A 277 -22.91 -8.26 -6.08
CA THR A 277 -21.51 -8.66 -6.29
C THR A 277 -20.74 -7.61 -7.10
N HIS A 278 -21.37 -7.01 -8.12
CA HIS A 278 -20.78 -5.87 -8.83
C HIS A 278 -20.52 -4.65 -7.95
N ARG A 279 -21.41 -4.32 -7.01
CA ARG A 279 -21.17 -3.20 -6.07
C ARG A 279 -20.04 -3.50 -5.10
N GLU A 280 -19.95 -4.74 -4.62
CA GLU A 280 -18.86 -5.17 -3.72
C GLU A 280 -17.52 -5.14 -4.46
N ALA A 281 -17.45 -5.61 -5.71
CA ALA A 281 -16.26 -5.49 -6.55
C ALA A 281 -15.82 -4.03 -6.72
N LYS A 282 -16.73 -3.11 -7.03
CA LYS A 282 -16.41 -1.67 -7.15
C LYS A 282 -15.84 -1.07 -5.86
N LYS A 283 -16.36 -1.49 -4.69
CA LYS A 283 -15.83 -1.03 -3.40
C LYS A 283 -14.44 -1.59 -3.13
N ALA A 284 -14.23 -2.89 -3.39
CA ALA A 284 -12.92 -3.51 -3.29
C ALA A 284 -11.91 -2.81 -4.21
N THR A 285 -12.29 -2.48 -5.45
CA THR A 285 -11.42 -1.75 -6.39
C THR A 285 -10.99 -0.40 -5.83
N LYS A 286 -11.91 0.33 -5.16
CA LYS A 286 -11.56 1.61 -4.51
C LYS A 286 -10.49 1.42 -3.43
N VAL A 287 -10.62 0.37 -2.61
CA VAL A 287 -9.64 0.06 -1.55
C VAL A 287 -8.31 -0.39 -2.17
N ALA A 288 -8.32 -1.32 -3.11
CA ALA A 288 -7.12 -1.81 -3.77
C ALA A 288 -6.35 -0.68 -4.48
N ASN A 289 -7.04 0.27 -5.10
CA ASN A 289 -6.41 1.44 -5.70
C ASN A 289 -5.78 2.39 -4.66
N ALA A 290 -6.43 2.58 -3.50
CA ALA A 290 -5.84 3.34 -2.41
C ALA A 290 -4.58 2.64 -1.86
N MET A 291 -4.63 1.33 -1.64
CA MET A 291 -3.48 0.54 -1.18
C MET A 291 -2.30 0.63 -2.15
N LYS A 292 -2.53 0.44 -3.45
CA LYS A 292 -1.47 0.59 -4.46
C LYS A 292 -0.85 1.99 -4.49
N LYS A 293 -1.67 3.03 -4.31
CA LYS A 293 -1.20 4.42 -4.26
C LYS A 293 -0.28 4.64 -3.05
N GLU A 294 -0.56 4.00 -1.92
CA GLU A 294 0.25 4.07 -0.69
C GLU A 294 1.48 3.14 -0.72
N GLY A 295 1.67 2.35 -1.79
CA GLY A 295 2.86 1.53 -2.00
C GLY A 295 2.70 0.03 -1.73
N TRP A 296 1.48 -0.45 -1.49
CA TRP A 296 1.19 -1.88 -1.40
C TRP A 296 1.27 -2.57 -2.77
N GLN A 297 1.75 -3.80 -2.78
CA GLN A 297 1.73 -4.68 -3.95
C GLN A 297 0.70 -5.79 -3.75
N PHE A 298 0.07 -6.26 -4.83
CA PHE A 298 -0.76 -7.45 -4.82
C PHE A 298 -0.01 -8.62 -5.45
N ALA A 299 -0.27 -9.81 -4.93
CA ALA A 299 0.10 -11.13 -5.44
C ALA A 299 -1.15 -12.00 -5.55
N SER A 300 -1.11 -12.96 -6.47
CA SER A 300 -2.11 -14.04 -6.51
C SER A 300 -1.77 -15.05 -5.44
N HIS A 301 -2.77 -15.50 -4.70
CA HIS A 301 -2.73 -16.69 -3.87
C HIS A 301 -3.68 -17.76 -4.43
N SER A 302 -3.78 -17.83 -5.76
CA SER A 302 -4.82 -18.55 -6.52
C SER A 302 -6.23 -17.99 -6.30
N TRP A 303 -7.22 -18.37 -7.11
CA TRP A 303 -8.60 -17.96 -6.86
C TRP A 303 -9.23 -18.78 -5.73
N GLY A 304 -9.05 -20.10 -5.75
CA GLY A 304 -9.71 -21.06 -4.88
C GLY A 304 -8.90 -21.50 -3.66
N HIS A 305 -7.70 -20.91 -3.46
CA HIS A 305 -6.75 -21.36 -2.44
C HIS A 305 -6.37 -22.84 -2.63
N ILE A 306 -6.03 -23.23 -3.87
CA ILE A 306 -5.79 -24.62 -4.25
C ILE A 306 -4.35 -25.07 -3.96
N ASN A 307 -4.18 -26.34 -3.59
CA ASN A 307 -2.85 -26.96 -3.51
C ASN A 307 -2.29 -27.18 -4.92
N MET A 308 -1.35 -26.33 -5.33
CA MET A 308 -0.79 -26.32 -6.68
C MET A 308 0.16 -27.50 -6.94
N THR A 309 0.73 -28.13 -5.90
CA THR A 309 1.52 -29.36 -6.02
C THR A 309 0.65 -30.52 -6.50
N THR A 310 -0.52 -30.72 -5.90
CA THR A 310 -1.38 -31.88 -6.19
C THR A 310 -2.41 -31.61 -7.29
N ALA A 311 -2.79 -30.35 -7.53
CA ALA A 311 -3.74 -30.01 -8.59
C ALA A 311 -3.24 -30.41 -9.99
N SER A 312 -4.15 -30.84 -10.86
CA SER A 312 -3.82 -31.06 -12.26
C SER A 312 -3.57 -29.73 -12.98
N VAL A 313 -2.88 -29.76 -14.12
CA VAL A 313 -2.69 -28.54 -14.96
C VAL A 313 -4.05 -27.94 -15.35
N ASP A 314 -5.06 -28.77 -15.60
CA ASP A 314 -6.38 -28.29 -16.00
C ASP A 314 -7.17 -27.65 -14.85
N ASP A 315 -6.97 -28.11 -13.62
CA ASP A 315 -7.55 -27.44 -12.45
C ASP A 315 -6.86 -26.11 -12.17
N ILE A 316 -5.53 -26.05 -12.32
CA ILE A 316 -4.78 -24.79 -12.26
C ILE A 316 -5.26 -23.81 -13.33
N LYS A 317 -5.56 -24.28 -14.55
CA LYS A 317 -6.14 -23.46 -15.62
C LYS A 317 -7.50 -22.88 -15.26
N LYS A 318 -8.40 -23.72 -14.74
CA LYS A 318 -9.74 -23.27 -14.32
C LYS A 318 -9.64 -22.23 -13.20
N ASP A 319 -8.80 -22.50 -12.21
CA ASP A 319 -8.58 -21.59 -11.09
C ASP A 319 -7.98 -20.24 -11.53
N THR A 320 -6.95 -20.29 -12.37
CA THR A 320 -6.30 -19.09 -12.93
C THR A 320 -7.27 -18.28 -13.79
N ALA A 321 -8.15 -18.93 -14.55
CA ALA A 321 -9.19 -18.23 -15.32
C ALA A 321 -10.18 -17.50 -14.40
N LEU A 322 -10.54 -18.08 -13.26
CA LEU A 322 -11.39 -17.43 -12.26
C LEU A 322 -10.66 -16.24 -11.61
N TRP A 323 -9.37 -16.37 -11.28
CA TRP A 323 -8.54 -15.27 -10.79
C TRP A 323 -8.54 -14.09 -11.76
N GLN A 324 -8.25 -14.35 -13.03
CA GLN A 324 -8.19 -13.33 -14.08
C GLN A 324 -9.55 -12.66 -14.33
N LYS A 325 -10.65 -13.40 -14.17
CA LYS A 325 -12.01 -12.90 -14.36
C LYS A 325 -12.53 -12.10 -13.18
N GLU A 326 -12.22 -12.50 -11.95
CA GLU A 326 -12.90 -11.99 -10.75
C GLU A 326 -12.02 -11.12 -9.85
N VAL A 327 -10.72 -11.43 -9.74
CA VAL A 327 -9.82 -10.74 -8.81
C VAL A 327 -8.92 -9.74 -9.52
N GLN A 328 -8.29 -10.15 -10.63
CA GLN A 328 -7.39 -9.28 -11.39
C GLN A 328 -8.01 -7.94 -11.82
N PRO A 329 -9.32 -7.85 -12.20
CA PRO A 329 -9.94 -6.56 -12.51
C PRO A 329 -10.10 -5.63 -11.30
N ILE A 330 -10.05 -6.18 -10.08
CA ILE A 330 -10.16 -5.43 -8.82
C ILE A 330 -8.78 -4.93 -8.39
N VAL A 331 -7.79 -5.82 -8.32
CA VAL A 331 -6.46 -5.53 -7.77
C VAL A 331 -5.47 -5.01 -8.83
N GLY A 332 -5.71 -5.31 -10.10
CA GLY A 332 -4.85 -4.97 -11.22
C GLY A 332 -3.90 -6.10 -11.63
N LYS A 333 -3.03 -5.82 -12.60
CA LYS A 333 -2.06 -6.79 -13.12
C LYS A 333 -1.13 -7.27 -12.00
N THR A 334 -1.04 -8.57 -11.83
CA THR A 334 -0.42 -9.21 -10.67
C THR A 334 0.51 -10.32 -11.15
N PRO A 335 1.81 -10.02 -11.36
CA PRO A 335 2.77 -11.00 -11.89
C PRO A 335 3.29 -11.95 -10.82
N VAL A 336 3.13 -11.63 -9.53
CA VAL A 336 3.60 -12.47 -8.43
C VAL A 336 2.52 -13.48 -8.07
N LEU A 337 2.90 -14.74 -7.96
CA LEU A 337 2.11 -15.83 -7.40
C LEU A 337 2.82 -16.32 -6.14
N ILE A 338 2.12 -16.28 -5.01
CA ILE A 338 2.54 -16.94 -3.78
C ILE A 338 1.71 -18.22 -3.70
N PHE A 339 2.34 -19.39 -3.60
CA PHE A 339 1.61 -20.66 -3.63
C PHE A 339 0.87 -20.91 -2.32
N PRO A 340 -0.45 -21.19 -2.35
CA PRO A 340 -1.20 -21.64 -1.18
C PRO A 340 -0.51 -22.81 -0.49
N PHE A 341 -0.49 -22.77 0.85
CA PHE A 341 0.14 -23.80 1.68
C PHE A 341 1.65 -24.01 1.47
N GLY A 342 2.33 -23.12 0.71
CA GLY A 342 3.69 -23.39 0.23
C GLY A 342 3.77 -24.54 -0.77
N ALA A 343 2.64 -24.91 -1.38
CA ALA A 343 2.52 -26.03 -2.30
C ALA A 343 3.11 -25.71 -3.68
N ASP A 344 4.43 -25.75 -3.77
CA ASP A 344 5.20 -25.49 -4.99
C ASP A 344 4.81 -26.46 -6.12
N ILE A 345 4.88 -25.97 -7.36
CA ILE A 345 4.65 -26.71 -8.61
C ILE A 345 5.88 -27.49 -9.09
N GLY A 346 7.05 -27.24 -8.51
CA GLY A 346 8.34 -27.84 -8.86
C GLY A 346 8.96 -28.66 -7.74
N SER A 347 10.28 -28.87 -7.85
CA SER A 347 11.09 -29.52 -6.83
C SER A 347 12.11 -28.52 -6.26
N PHE A 348 13.11 -28.98 -5.51
CA PHE A 348 14.20 -28.14 -5.02
C PHE A 348 15.11 -27.57 -6.13
N THR A 349 14.92 -27.99 -7.39
CA THR A 349 15.67 -27.48 -8.55
C THR A 349 14.92 -26.36 -9.27
N ASN A 350 15.63 -25.60 -10.10
CA ASN A 350 15.03 -24.56 -10.95
C ASN A 350 13.87 -25.08 -11.81
N TYR A 351 12.85 -24.25 -12.02
CA TYR A 351 11.77 -24.56 -12.96
C TYR A 351 12.29 -24.63 -14.40
N THR A 352 11.87 -25.67 -15.11
CA THR A 352 12.18 -25.88 -16.53
C THR A 352 10.90 -25.82 -17.37
N ASN A 353 11.04 -25.57 -18.68
CA ASN A 353 9.90 -25.52 -19.59
C ASN A 353 9.19 -26.88 -19.77
N ASP A 354 9.80 -27.98 -19.32
CA ASP A 354 9.20 -29.31 -19.32
C ASP A 354 8.12 -29.45 -18.23
N ASN A 355 8.12 -28.58 -17.22
CA ASN A 355 7.05 -28.51 -16.23
C ASN A 355 5.83 -27.77 -16.82
N ALA A 356 4.80 -28.54 -17.19
CA ALA A 356 3.58 -28.02 -17.78
C ALA A 356 2.84 -27.00 -16.88
N LYS A 357 2.92 -27.12 -15.54
CA LYS A 357 2.34 -26.15 -14.60
C LYS A 357 3.08 -24.82 -14.69
N TYR A 358 4.41 -24.86 -14.68
CA TYR A 358 5.26 -23.67 -14.79
C TYR A 358 5.04 -22.96 -16.12
N THR A 359 5.10 -23.70 -17.24
CA THR A 359 4.88 -23.15 -18.59
C THR A 359 3.49 -22.50 -18.70
N TYR A 360 2.46 -23.13 -18.13
CA TYR A 360 1.12 -22.56 -18.10
C TYR A 360 1.03 -21.28 -17.24
N LEU A 361 1.50 -21.30 -15.99
CA LEU A 361 1.43 -20.15 -15.09
C LEU A 361 2.23 -18.96 -15.64
N LYS A 362 3.40 -19.22 -16.22
CA LYS A 362 4.21 -18.20 -16.89
C LYS A 362 3.49 -17.57 -18.07
N SER A 363 2.89 -18.38 -18.95
CA SER A 363 2.11 -17.86 -20.09
C SER A 363 0.83 -17.13 -19.66
N SER A 364 0.33 -17.41 -18.45
CA SER A 364 -0.82 -16.72 -17.84
C SER A 364 -0.46 -15.39 -17.17
N GLY A 365 0.81 -14.98 -17.23
CA GLY A 365 1.28 -13.68 -16.77
C GLY A 365 1.91 -13.67 -15.37
N PHE A 366 2.12 -14.83 -14.75
CA PHE A 366 2.96 -14.95 -13.56
C PHE A 366 4.44 -15.01 -13.95
N SER A 367 5.35 -14.52 -13.11
CA SER A 367 6.77 -14.38 -13.46
C SER A 367 7.70 -14.69 -12.31
#